data_AF-A0A0P1EQQ3-F1
#
_entry.id   AF-A0A0P1EQQ3-F1
#
_cell.length_a   1.000
_cell.length_b   1.000
_cell.length_c   1.000
_cell.angle_alpha   90.00
_cell.angle_beta   90.00
_cell.angle_gamma   90.00
#
_symmetry.space_group_name_H-M   'P 1'
#
loop_
_entity.id
_entity.type
_entity.pdbx_description
1 polymer ?
#
loop_
_entity_poly.entity_id
_entity_poly.type
_entity_poly.pdbx_seq_one_letter_code
_entity_poly.pdbx_strand_id
1 'polypeptide(L)'
;MRFSTAAALALIAAPAYANGHWTFGAWQVYTETVSAGNYLHLSCTAYSGGNGDPLVRISITSSEVGPPANYPTVYVQESAPRGYATNMQQGHTVALVIDDRRDFYAHAYNYYDNDGILQAYAGISDPDSLATMRAMRTGQMMSVYLDGVPYTHVNLSGFTAAYVKAMDACGHSGSGVVN
;
A
#
# COMPACT_ATOMS: atom_id res chain seq x y z
N MET A 1 22.91 54.34 32.34
CA MET A 1 21.86 53.44 31.81
C MET A 1 22.45 52.65 30.67
N ARG A 2 22.59 51.32 30.82
CA ARG A 2 23.09 50.41 29.78
C ARG A 2 21.92 49.49 29.39
N PHE A 3 21.43 49.62 28.16
CA PHE A 3 20.45 48.71 27.60
C PHE A 3 21.19 47.55 26.93
N SER A 4 21.10 46.36 27.50
CA SER A 4 21.53 45.10 26.86
C SER A 4 20.30 44.44 26.24
N THR A 5 20.15 44.54 24.93
CA THR A 5 19.15 43.80 24.16
C THR A 5 19.73 42.44 23.77
N ALA A 6 19.22 41.37 24.39
CA ALA A 6 19.48 40.00 23.98
C ALA A 6 18.69 39.69 22.69
N ALA A 7 19.38 39.35 21.62
CA ALA A 7 18.76 38.87 20.38
C ALA A 7 18.36 37.40 20.56
N ALA A 8 17.06 37.12 20.55
CA ALA A 8 16.53 35.76 20.53
C ALA A 8 16.70 35.17 19.12
N LEU A 9 17.56 34.15 18.96
CA LEU A 9 17.55 33.28 17.79
C LEU A 9 16.27 32.43 17.83
N ALA A 10 15.28 32.77 17.01
CA ALA A 10 14.21 31.85 16.68
C ALA A 10 14.76 30.78 15.74
N LEU A 11 15.01 29.56 16.24
CA LEU A 11 15.21 28.40 15.40
C LEU A 11 13.89 28.12 14.66
N ILE A 12 13.87 28.42 13.36
CA ILE A 12 12.82 27.96 12.46
C ILE A 12 13.06 26.45 12.30
N ALA A 13 12.32 25.64 13.06
CA ALA A 13 12.27 24.21 12.84
C ALA A 13 11.60 23.97 11.48
N ALA A 14 12.39 23.65 10.45
CA ALA A 14 11.84 23.09 9.23
C ALA A 14 11.09 21.80 9.60
N PRO A 15 9.93 21.52 9.00
CA PRO A 15 9.26 20.23 9.21
C PRO A 15 10.23 19.14 8.76
N ALA A 16 10.71 18.34 9.72
CA ALA A 16 11.44 17.13 9.40
C ALA A 16 10.43 16.16 8.76
N TYR A 17 10.50 16.01 7.45
CA TYR A 17 9.74 15.00 6.71
C TYR A 17 10.31 13.64 7.08
N ALA A 18 9.68 12.98 8.05
CA ALA A 18 10.13 11.69 8.55
C ALA A 18 9.52 10.57 7.71
N ASN A 19 10.38 9.80 7.04
CA ASN A 19 10.01 8.46 6.60
C ASN A 19 9.71 7.64 7.86
N GLY A 20 8.53 7.02 7.90
CA GLY A 20 8.08 6.21 9.01
C GLY A 20 8.02 4.75 8.60
N HIS A 21 8.28 3.85 9.54
CA HIS A 21 8.13 2.42 9.35
C HIS A 21 7.49 1.78 10.58
N TRP A 22 6.47 0.96 10.37
CA TRP A 22 5.74 0.24 11.43
C TRP A 22 5.48 -1.20 11.01
N THR A 23 5.36 -2.10 11.97
CA THR A 23 5.08 -3.51 11.72
C THR A 23 3.93 -3.99 12.61
N PHE A 24 2.98 -4.69 12.01
CA PHE A 24 1.78 -5.23 12.63
C PHE A 24 1.61 -6.67 12.13
N GLY A 25 2.00 -7.66 12.92
CA GLY A 25 1.91 -9.07 12.50
C GLY A 25 2.67 -9.33 11.20
N ALA A 26 1.97 -9.80 10.17
CA ALA A 26 2.51 -10.08 8.84
C ALA A 26 2.49 -8.85 7.90
N TRP A 27 2.09 -7.69 8.40
CA TRP A 27 1.97 -6.45 7.64
C TRP A 27 2.93 -5.39 8.14
N GLN A 28 3.36 -4.53 7.23
CA GLN A 28 4.20 -3.39 7.49
C GLN A 28 3.59 -2.14 6.88
N VAL A 29 3.97 -0.99 7.40
CA VAL A 29 3.62 0.32 6.85
C VAL A 29 4.90 1.09 6.66
N TYR A 30 5.09 1.67 5.47
CA TYR A 30 6.11 2.68 5.25
C TYR A 30 5.49 3.96 4.72
N THR A 31 6.16 5.09 5.01
CA THR A 31 5.81 6.38 4.43
C THR A 31 7.03 6.99 3.78
N GLU A 32 6.81 7.61 2.63
CA GLU A 32 7.86 8.28 1.87
C GLU A 32 7.35 9.61 1.33
N THR A 33 8.19 10.64 1.38
CA THR A 33 7.87 11.90 0.71
C THR A 33 8.32 11.82 -0.74
N VAL A 34 7.37 11.90 -1.67
CA VAL A 34 7.63 11.85 -3.10
C VAL A 34 7.51 13.26 -3.68
N SER A 35 8.53 13.65 -4.46
CA SER A 35 8.55 14.93 -5.15
C SER A 35 7.93 14.79 -6.55
N ALA A 36 6.77 15.40 -6.76
CA ALA A 36 6.14 15.53 -8.08
C ALA A 36 6.32 16.95 -8.60
N GLY A 37 7.50 17.23 -9.18
CA GLY A 37 7.85 18.56 -9.66
C GLY A 37 7.94 19.57 -8.51
N ASN A 38 7.04 20.55 -8.47
CA ASN A 38 7.02 21.62 -7.46
C ASN A 38 6.20 21.29 -6.20
N TYR A 39 5.63 20.09 -6.12
CA TYR A 39 4.79 19.68 -4.99
C TYR A 39 5.36 18.43 -4.34
N LEU A 40 5.38 18.44 -3.00
CA LEU A 40 5.68 17.26 -2.19
C LEU A 40 4.36 16.64 -1.76
N HIS A 41 4.23 15.33 -1.95
CA HIS A 41 3.15 14.57 -1.34
C HIS A 41 3.73 13.41 -0.54
N LEU A 42 3.06 13.05 0.54
CA LEU A 42 3.40 11.89 1.34
C LEU A 42 2.70 10.68 0.73
N SER A 43 3.45 9.64 0.37
CA SER A 43 2.92 8.32 0.04
C SER A 43 2.92 7.47 1.30
N CYS A 44 1.81 6.82 1.60
CA CYS A 44 1.64 5.94 2.75
C CYS A 44 1.18 4.57 2.26
N THR A 45 2.01 3.56 2.48
CA THR A 45 1.80 2.23 1.92
C THR A 45 1.75 1.20 3.04
N ALA A 46 0.63 0.47 3.13
CA ALA A 46 0.51 -0.75 3.92
C ALA A 46 0.76 -1.95 3.01
N TYR A 47 1.62 -2.88 3.42
CA TYR A 47 1.97 -4.03 2.59
C TYR A 47 2.25 -5.28 3.43
N SER A 48 2.28 -6.43 2.76
CA SER A 48 2.69 -7.72 3.31
C SER A 48 3.81 -8.33 2.46
N GLY A 49 4.56 -9.27 3.04
CA GLY A 49 5.77 -9.83 2.42
C GLY A 49 7.05 -9.15 2.96
N GLY A 50 8.19 -9.31 2.28
CA GLY A 50 9.40 -8.55 2.66
C GLY A 50 10.77 -9.22 2.63
N ASN A 51 10.97 -10.35 1.94
CA ASN A 51 12.32 -10.84 1.61
C ASN A 51 12.62 -10.69 0.09
N GLY A 52 12.09 -9.64 -0.54
CA GLY A 52 12.13 -9.41 -1.99
C GLY A 52 11.22 -8.24 -2.35
N ASP A 53 9.96 -8.52 -2.70
CA ASP A 53 8.93 -7.53 -3.04
C ASP A 53 7.64 -7.68 -2.22
N PRO A 54 6.85 -6.59 -2.05
CA PRO A 54 5.54 -6.66 -1.41
C PRO A 54 4.57 -7.53 -2.21
N LEU A 55 3.97 -8.51 -1.54
CA LEU A 55 3.05 -9.47 -2.18
C LEU A 55 1.66 -8.86 -2.38
N VAL A 56 1.17 -8.18 -1.34
CA VAL A 56 -0.06 -7.37 -1.39
C VAL A 56 0.26 -6.01 -0.82
N ARG A 57 -0.20 -4.94 -1.48
CA ARG A 57 -0.06 -3.57 -1.01
C ARG A 57 -1.33 -2.75 -1.20
N ILE A 58 -1.48 -1.76 -0.33
CA ILE A 58 -2.46 -0.68 -0.41
C ILE A 58 -1.68 0.61 -0.24
N SER A 59 -1.85 1.55 -1.16
CA SER A 59 -1.19 2.85 -1.10
C SER A 59 -2.20 3.97 -1.21
N ILE A 60 -1.97 5.03 -0.45
CA ILE A 60 -2.69 6.29 -0.55
C ILE A 60 -1.69 7.43 -0.40
N THR A 61 -2.00 8.58 -0.98
CA THR A 61 -1.21 9.78 -0.83
C THR A 61 -1.94 10.83 0.00
N SER A 62 -1.20 11.74 0.64
CA SER A 62 -1.79 12.87 1.37
C SER A 62 -2.56 13.85 0.48
N SER A 63 -2.34 13.81 -0.83
CA SER A 63 -3.00 14.68 -1.83
C SER A 63 -4.27 14.10 -2.42
N GLU A 64 -4.52 12.80 -2.26
CA GLU A 64 -5.75 12.16 -2.75
C GLU A 64 -6.94 12.46 -1.85
N VAL A 65 -8.15 12.37 -2.40
CA VAL A 65 -9.36 12.27 -1.57
C VAL A 65 -9.38 10.85 -0.98
N GLY A 66 -9.49 10.74 0.34
CA GLY A 66 -9.56 9.46 1.04
C GLY A 66 -10.98 8.96 1.33
N PRO A 67 -11.11 7.87 2.10
CA PRO A 67 -12.40 7.34 2.52
C PRO A 67 -13.23 8.36 3.33
N PRO A 68 -14.56 8.41 3.16
CA PRO A 68 -15.39 7.44 2.43
C PRO A 68 -15.61 7.76 0.94
N ALA A 69 -15.06 8.86 0.43
CA ALA A 69 -15.31 9.29 -0.94
C ALA A 69 -14.49 8.50 -1.97
N ASN A 70 -13.32 7.99 -1.58
CA ASN A 70 -12.50 7.14 -2.44
C ASN A 70 -11.72 6.14 -1.58
N TYR A 71 -11.75 4.87 -1.96
CA TYR A 71 -11.09 3.78 -1.26
C TYR A 71 -9.87 3.33 -2.06
N PRO A 72 -8.71 3.15 -1.43
CA PRO A 72 -7.50 2.77 -2.15
C PRO A 72 -7.63 1.38 -2.77
N THR A 73 -6.97 1.20 -3.91
CA THR A 73 -6.89 -0.08 -4.62
C THR A 73 -6.07 -1.10 -3.83
N VAL A 74 -6.54 -2.34 -3.80
CA VAL A 74 -5.76 -3.48 -3.28
C VAL A 74 -4.96 -4.07 -4.44
N TYR A 75 -3.62 -3.98 -4.35
CA TYR A 75 -2.73 -4.51 -5.39
C TYR A 75 -2.08 -5.80 -4.94
N VAL A 76 -2.04 -6.79 -5.83
CA VAL A 76 -1.05 -7.87 -5.82
C VAL A 76 0.10 -7.48 -6.73
N GLN A 77 1.33 -7.70 -6.28
CA GLN A 77 2.53 -7.36 -7.05
C GLN A 77 3.57 -8.46 -7.02
N GLU A 78 4.35 -8.49 -8.09
CA GLU A 78 5.46 -9.40 -8.28
C GLU A 78 6.52 -8.68 -9.12
N SER A 79 7.80 -8.84 -8.76
CA SER A 79 8.90 -8.61 -9.67
C SER A 79 9.62 -9.91 -9.97
N ALA A 80 10.23 -10.00 -11.15
CA ALA A 80 11.09 -11.10 -11.51
C ALA A 80 12.56 -10.67 -11.45
N PRO A 81 13.49 -11.53 -10.97
CA PRO A 81 14.92 -11.28 -11.12
C PRO A 81 15.28 -11.01 -12.58
N ARG A 82 16.33 -10.19 -12.81
CA ARG A 82 16.74 -9.80 -14.17
C ARG A 82 16.92 -11.04 -15.06
N GLY A 83 16.26 -11.02 -16.22
CA GLY A 83 16.31 -12.11 -17.20
C GLY A 83 15.30 -13.24 -16.98
N TYR A 84 14.46 -13.15 -15.94
CA TYR A 84 13.34 -14.07 -15.69
C TYR A 84 12.00 -13.40 -15.98
N ALA A 85 10.99 -14.22 -16.25
CA ALA A 85 9.61 -13.76 -16.36
C ALA A 85 8.93 -13.78 -14.98
N THR A 86 7.93 -12.93 -14.78
CA THR A 86 7.00 -13.01 -13.64
C THR A 86 6.09 -14.23 -13.77
N ASN A 87 5.56 -14.78 -12.69
CA ASN A 87 4.51 -15.81 -12.75
C ASN A 87 3.18 -15.19 -13.21
N MET A 88 2.90 -13.96 -12.75
CA MET A 88 1.79 -13.14 -13.20
C MET A 88 2.10 -12.51 -14.56
N GLN A 89 1.46 -13.02 -15.61
CA GLN A 89 1.64 -12.57 -17.00
C GLN A 89 0.55 -11.59 -17.42
N GLN A 90 0.82 -10.83 -18.48
CA GLN A 90 -0.15 -9.89 -19.06
C GLN A 90 -1.48 -10.59 -19.37
N GLY A 91 -2.58 -10.06 -18.84
CA GLY A 91 -3.93 -10.54 -19.09
C GLY A 91 -4.38 -11.73 -18.24
N HIS A 92 -3.51 -12.33 -17.41
CA HIS A 92 -3.93 -13.36 -16.44
C HIS A 92 -5.08 -12.81 -15.58
N THR A 93 -6.08 -13.65 -15.33
CA THR A 93 -7.11 -13.41 -14.34
C THR A 93 -6.51 -13.67 -12.96
N VAL A 94 -6.50 -12.65 -12.12
CA VAL A 94 -6.01 -12.73 -10.75
C VAL A 94 -7.20 -12.78 -9.82
N ALA A 95 -7.33 -13.86 -9.04
CA ALA A 95 -8.38 -13.99 -8.05
C ALA A 95 -7.79 -13.89 -6.63
N LEU A 96 -8.36 -13.02 -5.80
CA LEU A 96 -8.11 -12.95 -4.37
C LEU A 96 -9.23 -13.65 -3.62
N VAL A 97 -8.92 -14.78 -3.02
CA VAL A 97 -9.87 -15.64 -2.29
C VAL A 97 -9.58 -15.50 -0.79
N ILE A 98 -10.51 -14.93 -0.04
CA ILE A 98 -10.33 -14.68 1.40
C ILE A 98 -11.08 -15.75 2.21
N ASP A 99 -10.33 -16.51 3.01
CA ASP A 99 -10.80 -17.66 3.80
C ASP A 99 -11.72 -18.64 3.04
N ASP A 100 -11.49 -18.82 1.73
CA ASP A 100 -12.30 -19.66 0.82
C ASP A 100 -13.80 -19.30 0.76
N ARG A 101 -14.14 -18.02 1.03
CA ARG A 101 -15.54 -17.54 1.11
C ARG A 101 -15.90 -16.41 0.17
N ARG A 102 -14.93 -15.57 -0.18
CA ARG A 102 -15.17 -14.40 -1.05
C ARG A 102 -14.03 -14.26 -2.03
N ASP A 103 -14.40 -14.06 -3.28
CA ASP A 103 -13.50 -13.99 -4.40
C ASP A 103 -13.61 -12.61 -5.04
N PHE A 104 -12.47 -12.01 -5.34
CA PHE A 104 -12.38 -10.73 -6.02
C PHE A 104 -11.40 -10.87 -7.19
N TYR A 105 -11.74 -10.27 -8.32
CA TYR A 105 -11.01 -10.50 -9.57
C TYR A 105 -10.41 -9.22 -10.12
N ALA A 106 -9.23 -9.35 -10.72
CA ALA A 106 -8.57 -8.30 -11.50
C ALA A 106 -7.83 -8.94 -12.68
N HIS A 107 -7.33 -8.10 -13.58
CA HIS A 107 -6.44 -8.53 -14.65
C HIS A 107 -5.01 -8.08 -14.37
N ALA A 108 -4.07 -8.96 -14.68
CA ALA A 108 -2.65 -8.68 -14.55
C ALA A 108 -2.14 -7.79 -15.69
N TYR A 109 -1.27 -6.86 -15.31
CA TYR A 109 -0.50 -6.00 -16.21
C TYR A 109 0.98 -6.15 -15.91
N ASN A 110 1.82 -6.04 -16.94
CA ASN A 110 3.27 -6.03 -16.78
C ASN A 110 3.90 -4.74 -17.32
N TYR A 111 5.05 -4.39 -16.77
CA TYR A 111 5.87 -3.28 -17.25
C TYR A 111 7.32 -3.49 -16.85
N TYR A 112 8.24 -2.83 -17.55
CA TYR A 112 9.64 -2.73 -17.10
C TYR A 112 9.80 -1.45 -16.29
N ASP A 113 10.39 -1.55 -15.11
CA ASP A 113 10.77 -0.36 -14.34
C ASP A 113 12.03 0.32 -14.89
N ASN A 114 12.48 1.38 -14.22
CA ASN A 114 13.64 2.17 -14.63
C ASN A 114 14.96 1.38 -14.61
N ASP A 115 15.04 0.28 -13.86
CA ASP A 115 16.20 -0.60 -13.81
C ASP A 115 16.11 -1.73 -14.86
N GLY A 116 15.05 -1.74 -15.66
CA GLY A 116 14.77 -2.79 -16.64
C GLY A 116 14.40 -4.12 -15.98
N ILE A 117 13.83 -4.08 -14.77
CA ILE A 117 13.29 -5.25 -14.07
C ILE A 117 11.82 -5.40 -14.48
N LEU A 118 11.42 -6.62 -14.83
CA LEU A 118 10.03 -6.91 -15.19
C LEU A 118 9.18 -6.95 -13.92
N GLN A 119 8.19 -6.08 -13.89
CA GLN A 119 7.19 -5.94 -12.85
C GLN A 119 5.85 -6.45 -13.36
N ALA A 120 5.06 -7.04 -12.48
CA ALA A 120 3.66 -7.39 -12.74
C ALA A 120 2.78 -6.94 -11.58
N TYR A 121 1.56 -6.50 -11.88
CA TYR A 121 0.57 -6.16 -10.87
C TYR A 121 -0.86 -6.46 -11.33
N ALA A 122 -1.74 -6.67 -10.36
CA ALA A 122 -3.18 -6.68 -10.55
C ALA A 122 -3.83 -5.90 -9.41
N GLY A 123 -4.80 -5.03 -9.71
CA GLY A 123 -5.42 -4.14 -8.74
C GLY A 123 -6.94 -4.31 -8.70
N ILE A 124 -7.50 -4.51 -7.51
CA ILE A 124 -8.94 -4.41 -7.29
C ILE A 124 -9.27 -2.99 -6.83
N SER A 125 -9.79 -2.20 -7.77
CA SER A 125 -10.18 -0.81 -7.58
C SER A 125 -11.67 -0.68 -7.23
N ASP A 126 -12.18 0.55 -7.18
CA ASP A 126 -13.61 0.82 -7.19
C ASP A 126 -14.32 0.07 -8.35
N PRO A 127 -15.51 -0.52 -8.12
CA PRO A 127 -16.32 -0.48 -6.89
C PRO A 127 -15.97 -1.54 -5.82
N ASP A 128 -15.06 -2.46 -6.11
CA ASP A 128 -14.87 -3.67 -5.29
C ASP A 128 -13.80 -3.52 -4.19
N SER A 129 -12.99 -2.47 -4.22
CA SER A 129 -11.89 -2.24 -3.26
C SER A 129 -12.38 -2.20 -1.81
N LEU A 130 -13.51 -1.55 -1.53
CA LEU A 130 -14.11 -1.52 -0.18
C LEU A 130 -14.55 -2.91 0.27
N ALA A 131 -15.24 -3.66 -0.59
CA ALA A 131 -15.70 -5.00 -0.26
C ALA A 131 -14.52 -5.94 0.00
N THR A 132 -13.46 -5.82 -0.81
CA THR A 132 -12.20 -6.55 -0.65
C THR A 132 -11.55 -6.25 0.70
N MET A 133 -11.33 -4.97 1.03
CA MET A 133 -10.72 -4.58 2.30
C MET A 133 -11.56 -4.98 3.52
N ARG A 134 -12.90 -4.96 3.42
CA ARG A 134 -13.79 -5.47 4.48
C ARG A 134 -13.65 -6.97 4.67
N ALA A 135 -13.52 -7.73 3.59
CA ALA A 135 -13.26 -9.16 3.68
C ALA A 135 -11.88 -9.42 4.30
N MET A 136 -10.85 -8.65 3.93
CA MET A 136 -9.51 -8.75 4.51
C MET A 136 -9.50 -8.43 6.01
N ARG A 137 -10.30 -7.46 6.47
CA ARG A 137 -10.42 -7.09 7.89
C ARG A 137 -10.88 -8.27 8.76
N THR A 138 -11.82 -9.07 8.25
CA THR A 138 -12.41 -10.19 8.99
C THR A 138 -11.72 -11.52 8.71
N GLY A 139 -10.90 -11.57 7.65
CA GLY A 139 -10.25 -12.78 7.18
C GLY A 139 -8.95 -13.07 7.91
N GLN A 140 -8.48 -14.32 7.81
CA GLN A 140 -7.20 -14.75 8.36
C GLN A 140 -6.15 -14.94 7.27
N MET A 141 -6.58 -15.43 6.10
CA MET A 141 -5.71 -15.71 4.96
C MET A 141 -6.37 -15.20 3.67
N MET A 142 -5.54 -14.69 2.76
CA MET A 142 -5.92 -14.46 1.37
C MET A 142 -5.08 -15.36 0.47
N SER A 143 -5.75 -16.18 -0.33
CA SER A 143 -5.13 -17.01 -1.37
C SER A 143 -5.21 -16.27 -2.70
N VAL A 144 -4.10 -16.25 -3.44
CA VAL A 144 -4.04 -15.66 -4.77
C VAL A 144 -3.98 -16.77 -5.81
N TYR A 145 -4.81 -16.67 -6.83
CA TYR A 145 -4.83 -17.57 -7.97
C TYR A 145 -4.55 -16.81 -9.26
N LEU A 146 -3.84 -17.45 -10.19
CA LEU A 146 -3.59 -16.96 -11.55
C LEU A 146 -4.27 -17.92 -12.53
N ASP A 147 -5.28 -17.45 -13.25
CA ASP A 147 -6.11 -18.27 -14.16
C ASP A 147 -6.61 -19.57 -13.51
N GLY A 148 -6.98 -19.49 -12.22
CA GLY A 148 -7.48 -20.61 -11.43
C GLY A 148 -6.40 -21.53 -10.86
N VAL A 149 -5.12 -21.27 -11.12
CA VAL A 149 -3.99 -22.02 -10.54
C VAL A 149 -3.53 -21.35 -9.24
N PRO A 150 -3.35 -22.09 -8.13
CA PRO A 150 -2.82 -21.52 -6.89
C PRO A 150 -1.46 -20.88 -7.12
N TYR A 151 -1.30 -19.64 -6.67
CA TYR A 151 -0.04 -18.90 -6.78
C TYR A 151 0.63 -18.71 -5.42
N THR A 152 -0.08 -18.13 -4.45
CA THR A 152 0.49 -17.83 -3.13
C THR A 152 -0.59 -17.60 -2.07
N HIS A 153 -0.16 -17.48 -0.82
CA HIS A 153 -1.02 -17.11 0.31
C HIS A 153 -0.44 -15.91 1.07
N VAL A 154 -1.33 -15.06 1.56
CA VAL A 154 -1.03 -13.84 2.29
C VAL A 154 -1.69 -13.92 3.66
N ASN A 155 -0.89 -13.85 4.72
CA ASN A 155 -1.41 -13.79 6.07
C ASN A 155 -2.01 -12.41 6.35
N LEU A 156 -3.27 -12.37 6.76
CA LEU A 156 -4.00 -11.11 7.04
C LEU A 156 -3.83 -10.62 8.48
N SER A 157 -3.07 -11.33 9.31
CA SER A 157 -2.74 -10.91 10.67
C SER A 157 -2.04 -9.55 10.67
N GLY A 158 -2.72 -8.54 11.22
CA GLY A 158 -2.23 -7.17 11.33
C GLY A 158 -2.63 -6.25 10.18
N PHE A 159 -3.33 -6.76 9.16
CA PHE A 159 -3.85 -5.96 8.04
C PHE A 159 -4.61 -4.72 8.52
N THR A 160 -5.57 -4.89 9.44
CA THR A 160 -6.43 -3.80 9.90
C THR A 160 -5.63 -2.68 10.57
N ALA A 161 -4.64 -3.03 11.41
CA ALA A 161 -3.78 -2.05 12.07
C ALA A 161 -2.87 -1.32 11.06
N ALA A 162 -2.32 -2.06 10.10
CA ALA A 162 -1.50 -1.49 9.03
C ALA A 162 -2.30 -0.53 8.14
N TYR A 163 -3.51 -0.92 7.71
CA TYR A 163 -4.40 -0.08 6.92
C TYR A 163 -4.73 1.22 7.66
N VAL A 164 -5.19 1.15 8.91
CA VAL A 164 -5.51 2.34 9.71
C VAL A 164 -4.28 3.23 9.87
N LYS A 165 -3.10 2.63 10.11
CA LYS A 165 -1.87 3.41 10.28
C LYS A 165 -1.45 4.12 8.98
N ALA A 166 -1.60 3.48 7.83
CA ALA A 166 -1.32 4.10 6.53
C ALA A 166 -2.30 5.25 6.23
N MET A 167 -3.60 5.08 6.53
CA MET A 167 -4.58 6.16 6.38
C MET A 167 -4.24 7.35 7.30
N ASP A 168 -4.03 7.09 8.59
CA ASP A 168 -3.67 8.08 9.60
C ASP A 168 -2.42 8.88 9.21
N ALA A 169 -1.36 8.18 8.76
CA ALA A 169 -0.12 8.82 8.37
C ALA A 169 -0.29 9.79 7.19
N CYS A 170 -1.24 9.54 6.29
CA CYS A 170 -1.55 10.40 5.15
C CYS A 170 -2.70 11.40 5.42
N GLY A 171 -3.20 11.48 6.67
CA GLY A 171 -4.26 12.41 7.04
C GLY A 171 -5.67 11.96 6.64
N HIS A 172 -5.85 10.67 6.36
CA HIS A 172 -7.12 10.06 5.97
C HIS A 172 -7.74 9.25 7.10
N SER A 173 -9.05 9.01 6.99
CA SER A 173 -9.74 8.09 7.90
C SER A 173 -9.74 6.66 7.37
N GLY A 174 -9.72 5.67 8.27
CA GLY A 174 -10.00 4.28 7.93
C GLY A 174 -11.49 3.96 7.77
N SER A 175 -12.34 4.97 7.61
CA SER A 175 -13.80 4.80 7.62
C SER A 175 -14.27 3.84 6.54
N GLY A 176 -15.39 3.17 6.79
CA GLY A 176 -15.94 2.17 5.89
C GLY A 176 -15.25 0.80 5.98
N VAL A 177 -13.93 0.76 6.19
CA VAL A 177 -13.18 -0.48 6.45
C VAL A 177 -13.21 -0.84 7.94
N VAL A 178 -12.90 0.07 8.87
CA VAL A 178 -12.79 -0.26 10.31
C VAL A 178 -13.94 0.21 11.21
N ASN A 179 -15.03 0.71 10.62
CA ASN A 179 -16.24 1.10 11.37
C ASN A 179 -16.86 -0.08 12.12
#